data_AF-A0AAW9EF45-F1
#
_entry.id   AF-A0AAW9EF45-F1
#
_cell.length_a   1.000
_cell.length_b   1.000
_cell.length_c   1.000
_cell.angle_alpha   90.00
_cell.angle_beta   90.00
_cell.angle_gamma   90.00
#
_symmetry.space_group_name_H-M   'P 1'
#
loop_
_entity.id
_entity.type
_entity.pdbx_description
1 polymer ?
#
loop_
_entity_poly.entity_id
_entity_poly.type
_entity_poly.pdbx_seq_one_letter_code
_entity_poly.pdbx_strand_id
1 'polypeptide(L)'
;NKMADYLIENWQKHHQNDLITLRDLAKDPIPVLDQATLFAFGKDTAMLSEQQKAARALSDTLINELKAHDIIVITAPMYNFSIPSQLKH
;
A
#
# COMPACT_ATOMS: atom_id res chain seq x y z
N ASN A 1 -3.21 3.15 15.09
CA ASN A 1 -3.93 4.14 14.26
C ASN A 1 -5.36 4.17 14.79
N LYS A 2 -5.71 5.03 15.76
CA LYS A 2 -6.91 4.84 16.61
C LYS A 2 -8.23 4.63 15.85
N MET A 3 -8.42 5.30 14.69
CA MET A 3 -9.61 5.10 13.84
C MET A 3 -9.63 3.73 13.15
N ALA A 4 -8.49 3.28 12.61
CA ALA A 4 -8.38 1.96 12.00
C ALA A 4 -8.58 0.86 13.05
N ASP A 5 -7.96 1.02 14.22
CA ASP A 5 -8.06 0.08 15.34
C ASP A 5 -9.53 -0.09 15.77
N TYR A 6 -10.26 1.03 15.95
CA TYR A 6 -11.69 1.01 16.29
C TYR A 6 -12.56 0.34 15.21
N LEU A 7 -12.28 0.59 13.93
CA LEU A 7 -13.02 -0.01 12.82
C LEU A 7 -12.81 -1.53 12.78
N ILE A 8 -11.57 -1.99 12.94
CA ILE A 8 -11.23 -3.41 12.98
C ILE A 8 -11.93 -4.10 14.15
N GLU A 9 -11.83 -3.53 15.35
CA GLU A 9 -12.49 -4.05 16.55
C GLU A 9 -14.01 -4.17 16.38
N ASN A 10 -14.65 -3.20 15.72
CA ASN A 10 -16.08 -3.23 15.50
C ASN A 10 -16.49 -4.17 14.36
N TRP A 11 -15.70 -4.25 13.29
CA TRP A 11 -15.94 -5.14 12.15
C TRP A 11 -15.92 -6.61 12.59
N GLN A 12 -14.89 -7.01 13.34
CA GLN A 12 -14.71 -8.38 13.80
C GLN A 12 -15.85 -8.88 14.70
N LYS A 13 -16.59 -7.99 15.38
CA LYS A 13 -17.77 -8.39 16.18
C LYS A 13 -18.89 -8.98 15.33
N HIS A 14 -19.03 -8.53 14.09
CA HIS A 14 -20.07 -8.97 13.16
C HIS A 14 -19.53 -9.93 12.09
N HIS A 15 -18.21 -9.96 11.91
CA HIS A 15 -17.51 -10.69 10.85
C HIS A 15 -16.28 -11.45 11.38
N GLN A 16 -16.50 -12.39 12.30
CA GLN A 16 -15.41 -13.05 13.04
C GLN A 16 -14.45 -13.88 12.19
N ASN A 17 -14.88 -14.30 10.99
CA ASN A 17 -14.09 -15.16 10.10
C ASN A 17 -13.44 -14.40 8.94
N ASP A 18 -13.63 -13.08 8.86
CA ASP A 18 -13.06 -12.28 7.79
C ASP A 18 -11.55 -12.10 8.01
N LEU A 19 -10.77 -12.23 6.93
CA LEU A 19 -9.33 -11.97 6.96
C LEU A 19 -9.10 -10.45 6.92
N ILE A 20 -8.34 -9.94 7.90
CA ILE A 20 -8.00 -8.52 7.96
C ILE A 20 -6.49 -8.36 7.82
N THR A 21 -6.07 -7.67 6.77
CA THR A 21 -4.68 -7.25 6.57
C THR A 21 -4.55 -5.77 6.91
N LEU A 22 -3.62 -5.43 7.82
CA LEU A 22 -3.32 -4.06 8.20
C LEU A 22 -2.00 -3.62 7.54
N ARG A 23 -2.08 -2.64 6.64
CA ARG A 23 -0.91 -1.95 6.07
C ARG A 23 -0.78 -0.56 6.69
N ASP A 24 0.27 -0.36 7.48
CA ASP A 24 0.59 0.93 8.11
C ASP A 24 1.71 1.65 7.35
N LEU A 25 1.33 2.58 6.47
CA LEU A 25 2.28 3.34 5.63
C LEU A 25 3.19 4.29 6.44
N ALA A 26 2.89 4.52 7.72
CA ALA A 26 3.78 5.29 8.60
C ALA A 26 4.88 4.41 9.22
N LYS A 27 4.61 3.11 9.42
CA LYS A 27 5.60 2.14 9.93
C LYS A 27 6.44 1.55 8.80
N ASP A 28 5.80 1.20 7.70
CA ASP A 28 6.41 0.61 6.51
C ASP A 28 6.25 1.59 5.33
N PRO A 29 7.10 2.63 5.25
CA PRO A 29 6.95 3.66 4.24
C PRO A 29 7.27 3.12 2.84
N ILE A 30 6.44 3.50 1.88
CA ILE A 30 6.69 3.24 0.47
C ILE A 30 7.76 4.22 -0.02
N PRO A 31 8.82 3.76 -0.72
CA PRO A 31 9.82 4.63 -1.30
C PRO A 31 9.18 5.67 -2.24
N VAL A 32 9.71 6.90 -2.22
CA VAL A 32 9.27 7.94 -3.15
C VAL A 32 9.50 7.48 -4.59
N LEU A 33 8.51 7.70 -5.44
CA LEU A 33 8.62 7.46 -6.87
C LEU A 33 9.84 8.19 -7.46
N ASP A 34 10.83 7.43 -7.89
CA ASP A 34 12.06 7.90 -8.52
C ASP A 34 12.15 7.43 -9.98
N GLN A 35 13.20 7.86 -10.68
CA GLN A 35 13.42 7.44 -12.07
C GLN A 35 13.55 5.92 -12.19
N ALA A 36 14.19 5.26 -11.21
CA ALA A 36 14.34 3.81 -11.22
C ALA A 36 12.96 3.11 -11.19
N THR A 37 12.05 3.55 -10.33
CA THR A 37 10.69 3.03 -10.24
C THR A 37 9.89 3.30 -11.52
N LEU A 38 10.05 4.49 -12.12
CA LEU A 38 9.40 4.81 -13.39
C LEU A 38 9.87 3.90 -14.53
N PHE A 39 11.18 3.64 -14.62
CA PHE A 39 11.74 2.71 -15.59
C PHE A 39 11.35 1.25 -15.31
N ALA A 40 11.14 0.87 -14.04
CA ALA A 40 10.69 -0.46 -13.65
C ALA A 40 9.28 -0.80 -14.16
N PHE A 41 8.42 0.20 -14.36
CA PHE A 41 7.09 0.05 -14.98
C PHE A 41 7.14 -0.10 -16.51
N GLY A 42 8.31 0.07 -17.12
CA GLY A 42 8.53 -0.17 -18.55
C GLY A 42 8.24 -1.62 -18.97
N LYS A 43 7.98 -1.80 -20.27
CA LYS A 43 7.66 -3.12 -20.85
C LYS A 43 8.86 -4.06 -20.93
N ASP A 44 10.08 -3.53 -20.95
CA ASP A 44 11.29 -4.35 -21.10
C ASP A 44 11.88 -4.73 -19.73
N THR A 45 11.49 -5.91 -19.25
CA THR A 45 11.94 -6.45 -17.96
C THR A 45 13.31 -7.09 -18.00
N ALA A 46 13.87 -7.35 -19.19
CA ALA A 46 15.10 -8.12 -19.35
C ALA A 46 16.36 -7.31 -18.98
N MET A 47 16.27 -5.97 -18.97
CA MET A 47 17.39 -5.06 -18.65
C MET A 47 17.19 -4.26 -17.35
N LEU A 48 16.35 -4.75 -16.43
CA LEU A 48 16.16 -4.06 -15.15
C LEU A 48 17.35 -4.25 -14.22
N SER A 49 17.82 -3.15 -13.61
CA SER A 49 18.79 -3.19 -12.51
C SER A 49 18.18 -3.82 -11.26
N GLU A 50 19.01 -4.28 -10.32
CA GLU A 50 18.53 -4.87 -9.07
C GLU A 50 17.59 -3.94 -8.28
N GLN A 51 17.89 -2.63 -8.26
CA GLN A 51 17.03 -1.62 -7.63
C GLN A 51 15.67 -1.52 -8.33
N GLN A 52 15.63 -1.59 -9.66
CA GLN A 52 14.38 -1.54 -10.43
C GLN A 52 13.54 -2.80 -10.24
N LYS A 53 14.19 -3.99 -10.15
CA LYS A 53 13.51 -5.24 -9.82
C LYS A 53 12.89 -5.19 -8.43
N ALA A 54 13.59 -4.65 -7.45
CA ALA A 54 13.06 -4.48 -6.09
C ALA A 54 11.85 -3.54 -6.06
N ALA A 55 11.93 -2.39 -6.75
CA ALA A 55 10.81 -1.45 -6.87
C ALA A 55 9.58 -2.09 -7.55
N ARG A 56 9.80 -2.86 -8.62
CA ARG A 56 8.74 -3.64 -9.28
C ARG A 56 8.12 -4.69 -8.36
N ALA A 57 8.94 -5.48 -7.68
CA ALA A 57 8.46 -6.53 -6.78
C ALA A 57 7.63 -5.96 -5.62
N LEU A 58 8.03 -4.80 -5.09
CA LEU A 58 7.21 -4.07 -4.11
C LEU A 58 5.87 -3.68 -4.72
N SER A 59 5.86 -3.05 -5.89
CA SER A 59 4.63 -2.65 -6.58
C SER A 59 3.70 -3.83 -6.84
N ASP A 60 4.23 -4.95 -7.34
CA ASP A 60 3.45 -6.17 -7.59
C ASP A 60 2.87 -6.72 -6.29
N THR A 61 3.63 -6.68 -5.18
CA THR A 61 3.16 -7.09 -3.85
C THR A 61 1.98 -6.21 -3.39
N LEU A 62 2.10 -4.89 -3.52
CA LEU A 62 1.04 -3.95 -3.13
C LEU A 62 -0.22 -4.14 -3.99
N ILE A 63 -0.05 -4.31 -5.30
CA ILE A 63 -1.16 -4.53 -6.23
C ILE A 63 -1.85 -5.86 -5.93
N ASN A 64 -1.09 -6.93 -5.68
CA ASN A 64 -1.65 -8.22 -5.36
C ASN A 64 -2.40 -8.20 -4.04
N GLU A 65 -1.88 -7.50 -3.03
CA GLU A 65 -2.59 -7.31 -1.76
C GLU A 65 -3.92 -6.59 -1.98
N LEU A 66 -3.95 -5.48 -2.71
CA LEU A 66 -5.19 -4.77 -2.99
C LEU A 66 -6.20 -5.64 -3.76
N LYS A 67 -5.73 -6.44 -4.72
CA LYS A 67 -6.60 -7.34 -5.50
C LYS A 67 -7.10 -8.54 -4.72
N ALA A 68 -6.41 -8.95 -3.66
CA ALA A 68 -6.77 -10.11 -2.86
C ALA A 68 -7.89 -9.82 -1.84
N HIS A 69 -8.27 -8.56 -1.65
CA HIS A 69 -9.27 -8.15 -0.68
C HIS A 69 -10.51 -7.58 -1.36
N ASP A 70 -11.69 -7.94 -0.84
CA ASP A 70 -12.97 -7.45 -1.34
C ASP A 70 -13.30 -6.03 -0.84
N ILE A 71 -12.78 -5.66 0.34
CA ILE A 71 -13.06 -4.38 1.01
C ILE A 71 -11.73 -3.71 1.33
N ILE A 72 -11.58 -2.47 0.84
CA ILE A 72 -10.42 -1.63 1.11
C ILE A 72 -10.85 -0.44 1.96
N VAL A 73 -10.25 -0.29 3.14
CA VAL A 73 -10.47 0.84 4.04
C VAL A 73 -9.19 1.66 4.12
N ILE A 74 -9.28 2.95 3.78
CA ILE A 74 -8.15 3.88 3.83
C ILE A 74 -8.40 4.89 4.94
N THR A 75 -7.59 4.84 5.99
CA THR A 75 -7.59 5.86 7.06
C THR A 75 -6.44 6.82 6.84
N ALA A 76 -6.73 8.05 6.45
CA ALA A 76 -5.71 9.08 6.22
C ALA A 76 -6.16 10.44 6.76
N PRO A 77 -5.31 11.17 7.49
CA PRO A 77 -5.59 12.55 7.85
C PRO A 77 -5.51 13.46 6.63
N MET A 78 -6.22 14.59 6.67
CA MET A 78 -6.05 15.65 5.68
C MET A 78 -4.84 16.52 6.07
N TYR A 79 -3.81 16.54 5.21
CA TYR A 79 -2.66 17.42 5.34
C TYR A 79 -2.63 18.41 4.19
N ASN A 80 -2.62 19.72 4.50
CA ASN A 80 -2.61 20.80 3.51
C ASN A 80 -3.67 20.61 2.40
N PHE A 81 -4.91 20.28 2.79
CA PHE A 81 -6.04 20.01 1.88
C PHE A 81 -5.83 18.82 0.92
N SER A 82 -4.89 17.93 1.23
CA SER A 82 -4.57 16.74 0.44
C SER A 82 -4.41 15.50 1.32
N ILE A 83 -4.28 14.33 0.69
CA ILE A 83 -3.81 13.11 1.34
C ILE A 83 -2.33 13.23 1.76
N PRO A 84 -1.88 12.48 2.78
CA PRO A 84 -0.48 12.41 3.16
C PRO A 84 0.40 11.90 2.02
N SER A 85 1.65 12.35 1.96
CA SER A 85 2.58 11.94 0.90
C SER A 85 2.82 10.43 0.89
N GLN A 86 2.84 9.79 2.06
CA GLN A 86 3.00 8.34 2.20
C GLN A 86 1.89 7.55 1.50
N LEU A 87 0.67 8.09 1.45
CA LEU A 87 -0.44 7.46 0.72
C LEU A 87 -0.38 7.74 -0.78
N LYS A 88 0.30 8.82 -1.18
CA LYS A 88 0.44 9.21 -2.60
C LYS A 88 1.55 8.43 -3.31
N HIS A 89 2.59 8.04 -2.60
CA HIS A 89 3.73 7.29 -3.14
C HIS A 89 3.32 5.86 -3.51
#